data_AF-A0A9E2XZ03-F1
#
_entry.id   AF-A0A9E2XZ03-F1
#
_cell.length_a   1.000
_cell.length_b   1.000
_cell.length_c   1.000
_cell.angle_alpha   90.00
_cell.angle_beta   90.00
_cell.angle_gamma   90.00
#
_symmetry.space_group_name_H-M   'P 1'
#
loop_
_entity.id
_entity.type
_entity.pdbx_description
1 polymer ?
#
loop_
_entity_poly.entity_id
_entity_poly.type
_entity_poly.pdbx_seq_one_letter_code
_entity_poly.pdbx_strand_id
1 'polypeptide(L)'
;VVLRLQDMRGLINLNLGSYDDLFALLGIFGVSTDDRGPLIAKLQDYIDADSLTRLNGAEAPQYEEAGLEPPANAPLRTPWEVRRILDWDKVEGLTREDGAWSLLTSTAPVGGFNVNTAPRAILSLMPLMTPEAVDKIIEWRREQPFRSGYQFGILTGIPVSYVPPTTFLPFPGEGLILTLSTKNSPLERRIAVRKTPQSPDRPWIIEYDVELPRAARDDTEPNPDDLPISQLFSSIP
;
A
#
# COMPACT_ATOMS: atom_id res chain seq x y z
N VAL A 1 -12.05 -18.55 -11.85
CA VAL A 1 -11.27 -17.97 -10.73
C VAL A 1 -10.29 -16.99 -11.36
N VAL A 2 -10.22 -15.77 -10.83
CA VAL A 2 -9.30 -14.72 -11.26
C VAL A 2 -8.27 -14.56 -10.15
N LEU A 3 -6.99 -14.67 -10.51
CA LEU A 3 -5.86 -14.42 -9.62
C LEU A 3 -5.22 -13.09 -10.01
N ARG A 4 -5.02 -12.20 -9.04
CA ARG A 4 -4.19 -11.01 -9.17
C ARG A 4 -3.00 -11.06 -8.24
N LEU A 5 -1.94 -10.42 -8.71
CA LEU A 5 -0.67 -10.29 -8.02
C LEU A 5 -0.36 -8.81 -7.83
N GLN A 6 -0.12 -8.39 -6.59
CA GLN A 6 0.33 -7.04 -6.26
C GLN A 6 1.63 -7.12 -5.45
N ASP A 7 2.71 -6.56 -6.00
CA ASP A 7 3.96 -6.37 -5.26
C ASP A 7 3.76 -5.31 -4.18
N MET A 8 4.13 -5.64 -2.94
CA MET A 8 3.93 -4.75 -1.80
C MET A 8 4.80 -3.49 -1.86
N ARG A 9 5.92 -3.52 -2.60
CA ARG A 9 6.78 -2.34 -2.82
C ARG A 9 6.14 -1.31 -3.76
N GLY A 10 5.09 -1.68 -4.51
CA GLY A 10 4.31 -0.72 -5.29
C GLY A 10 3.26 0.04 -4.47
N LEU A 11 3.08 -0.31 -3.20
CA LEU A 11 2.07 0.28 -2.30
C LEU A 11 2.72 1.21 -1.28
N ILE A 12 1.91 2.06 -0.64
CA ILE A 12 2.39 2.90 0.45
C ILE A 12 2.57 2.04 1.70
N ASN A 13 3.79 2.00 2.22
CA ASN A 13 4.10 1.23 3.41
C ASN A 13 3.70 1.99 4.68
N LEU A 14 2.82 1.42 5.50
CA LEU A 14 2.34 2.08 6.73
C LEU A 14 3.39 2.09 7.84
N ASN A 15 4.35 1.16 7.82
CA ASN A 15 5.40 1.04 8.82
C ASN A 15 6.64 1.87 8.47
N LEU A 16 6.88 2.12 7.17
CA LEU A 16 8.11 2.73 6.66
C LEU A 16 7.88 3.96 5.75
N GLY A 17 6.63 4.31 5.47
CA GLY A 17 6.27 5.39 4.57
C GLY A 17 6.72 6.74 5.09
N SER A 18 7.07 7.66 4.19
CA SER A 18 7.41 9.02 4.58
C SER A 18 6.17 9.76 5.08
N TYR A 19 6.40 10.84 5.85
CA TYR A 19 5.32 11.73 6.28
C TYR A 19 4.50 12.23 5.09
N ASP A 20 5.17 12.64 4.00
CA ASP A 20 4.52 13.17 2.80
C ASP A 20 3.67 12.12 2.08
N ASP A 21 4.14 10.86 2.00
CA ASP A 21 3.37 9.76 1.41
C ASP A 21 2.09 9.48 2.20
N LEU A 22 2.20 9.41 3.53
CA LEU A 22 1.05 9.18 4.42
C LEU A 22 0.09 10.37 4.39
N PHE A 23 0.61 11.59 4.32
CA PHE A 23 -0.19 12.81 4.22
C PHE A 23 -0.99 12.84 2.90
N ALA A 24 -0.35 12.49 1.79
CA ALA A 24 -1.00 12.39 0.49
C ALA A 24 -2.05 11.27 0.47
N LEU A 25 -1.72 10.10 1.04
CA LEU A 25 -2.63 8.95 1.15
C LEU A 25 -3.90 9.28 1.93
N LEU A 26 -3.78 9.87 3.12
CA LEU A 26 -4.94 10.26 3.93
C LEU A 26 -5.83 11.28 3.19
N GLY A 27 -5.25 12.10 2.32
CA GLY A 27 -6.00 12.98 1.43
C GLY A 27 -6.90 12.27 0.42
N ILE A 28 -6.49 11.11 -0.11
CA ILE A 28 -7.37 10.28 -0.96
C ILE A 28 -8.62 9.85 -0.21
N PHE A 29 -8.47 9.54 1.09
CA PHE A 29 -9.58 9.08 1.93
C PHE A 29 -10.38 10.23 2.56
N GLY A 30 -10.26 11.45 2.03
CA GLY A 30 -11.08 12.59 2.41
C GLY A 30 -10.72 13.24 3.75
N VAL A 31 -9.59 12.86 4.36
CA VAL A 31 -9.12 13.47 5.60
C VAL A 31 -8.72 14.93 5.33
N SER A 32 -9.20 15.86 6.15
CA SER A 32 -8.86 17.28 6.05
C SER A 32 -7.35 17.51 6.23
N THR A 33 -6.80 18.59 5.71
CA THR A 33 -5.36 18.88 5.86
C THR A 33 -4.93 18.99 7.32
N ASP A 34 -5.80 19.49 8.18
CA ASP A 34 -5.51 19.78 9.58
C ASP A 34 -5.51 18.49 10.43
N ASP A 35 -6.30 17.49 10.03
CA ASP A 35 -6.41 16.21 10.75
C ASP A 35 -5.34 15.19 10.35
N ARG A 36 -4.71 15.33 9.18
CA ARG A 36 -3.69 14.38 8.67
C ARG A 36 -2.47 14.31 9.58
N GLY A 37 -1.93 15.47 9.98
CA GLY A 37 -0.74 15.53 10.83
C GLY A 37 -0.91 14.80 12.16
N PRO A 38 -1.97 15.10 12.95
CA PRO A 38 -2.30 14.37 14.16
C PRO A 38 -2.48 12.86 13.96
N LEU A 39 -3.17 12.43 12.89
CA LEU A 39 -3.34 11.00 12.61
C LEU A 39 -2.01 10.30 12.32
N ILE A 40 -1.12 10.93 11.55
CA ILE A 40 0.22 10.40 11.26
C ILE A 40 1.07 10.33 12.54
N ALA A 41 1.00 11.35 13.41
CA ALA A 41 1.72 11.34 14.68
C ALA A 41 1.29 10.17 15.58
N LYS A 42 -0.03 9.91 15.67
CA LYS A 42 -0.56 8.76 16.43
C LYS A 42 -0.17 7.41 15.82
N LEU A 43 -0.10 7.33 14.48
CA LEU A 43 0.44 6.13 13.83
C LEU A 43 1.91 5.91 14.18
N GLN A 44 2.71 6.97 14.24
CA GLN A 44 4.13 6.87 14.57
C GLN A 44 4.36 6.47 16.04
N ASP A 45 3.62 7.06 16.98
CA ASP A 45 3.65 6.64 18.40
C ASP A 45 3.14 5.19 18.54
N TYR A 46 2.12 4.78 17.76
CA TYR A 46 1.59 3.42 17.87
C TYR A 46 2.60 2.30 17.50
N ILE A 47 3.51 2.58 16.55
CA ILE A 47 4.40 1.57 15.97
C ILE A 47 5.82 1.59 16.51
N ASP A 48 6.26 2.69 17.15
CA ASP A 48 7.62 2.79 17.63
C ASP A 48 7.82 2.04 18.95
N ALA A 49 9.07 1.81 19.34
CA ALA A 49 9.37 0.94 20.48
C ALA A 49 9.36 1.67 21.83
N ASP A 50 9.22 3.00 21.84
CA ASP A 50 9.37 3.79 23.04
C ASP A 50 8.00 4.15 23.65
N SER A 51 7.92 5.23 24.40
CA SER A 51 6.67 5.69 25.03
C SER A 51 6.65 7.22 25.11
N LEU A 52 7.37 7.87 24.19
CA LEU A 52 7.49 9.31 24.11
C LEU A 52 6.41 9.83 23.16
N THR A 53 5.44 10.53 23.73
CA THR A 53 4.37 11.11 22.93
C THR A 53 4.89 12.24 22.03
N ARG A 54 4.67 12.12 20.71
CA ARG A 54 4.92 13.20 19.75
C ARG A 54 3.93 14.34 19.94
N LEU A 55 4.22 15.50 19.32
CA LEU A 55 3.23 16.57 19.23
C LEU A 55 1.99 16.05 18.47
N ASN A 56 0.82 16.11 19.12
CA ASN A 56 -0.45 15.54 18.65
C ASN A 56 -0.47 14.00 18.50
N GLY A 57 0.53 13.32 19.03
CA GLY A 57 0.60 11.86 19.13
C GLY A 57 -0.23 11.30 20.29
N ALA A 58 -0.11 10.01 20.55
CA ALA A 58 -0.84 9.31 21.59
C ALA A 58 -0.10 8.06 22.06
N GLU A 59 0.04 7.93 23.38
CA GLU A 59 0.67 6.81 24.07
C GLU A 59 -0.32 6.15 25.04
N ALA A 60 0.14 5.16 25.82
CA ALA A 60 -0.70 4.45 26.78
C ALA A 60 -1.66 5.34 27.61
N PRO A 61 -1.27 6.53 28.14
CA PRO A 61 -2.20 7.40 28.88
C PRO A 61 -3.38 7.91 28.03
N GLN A 62 -3.14 8.31 26.78
CA GLN A 62 -4.18 8.82 25.89
C GLN A 62 -5.13 7.71 25.43
N TYR A 63 -4.60 6.50 25.23
CA TYR A 63 -5.41 5.32 24.90
C TYR A 63 -6.27 4.89 26.10
N GLU A 64 -5.72 4.92 27.32
CA GLU A 64 -6.47 4.63 28.55
C GLU A 64 -7.61 5.62 28.77
N GLU A 65 -7.37 6.92 28.58
CA GLU A 65 -8.40 7.97 28.66
C GLU A 65 -9.53 7.73 27.64
N ALA A 66 -9.19 7.22 26.45
CA ALA A 66 -10.15 6.85 25.41
C ALA A 66 -10.80 5.47 25.61
N GLY A 67 -10.41 4.71 26.64
CA GLY A 67 -10.91 3.35 26.89
C GLY A 67 -10.44 2.31 25.86
N LEU A 68 -9.28 2.53 25.23
CA LEU A 68 -8.67 1.65 24.25
C LEU A 68 -7.51 0.85 24.87
N GLU A 69 -7.14 -0.26 24.21
CA GLU A 69 -5.87 -0.96 24.52
C GLU A 69 -4.68 -0.05 24.21
N PRO A 70 -3.57 -0.12 24.97
CA PRO A 70 -2.41 0.71 24.70
C PRO A 70 -1.80 0.42 23.32
N PRO A 71 -0.99 1.35 22.79
CA PRO A 71 -0.17 1.13 21.60
C PRO A 71 0.54 -0.23 21.56
N ALA A 72 0.66 -0.80 20.36
CA ALA A 72 1.34 -2.08 20.17
C ALA A 72 2.86 -1.98 20.38
N ASN A 73 3.42 -0.76 20.23
CA ASN A 73 4.84 -0.45 20.22
C ASN A 73 5.64 -1.36 19.29
N ALA A 74 5.03 -1.65 18.14
CA ALA A 74 5.53 -2.58 17.15
C ALA A 74 4.95 -2.25 15.76
N PRO A 75 5.67 -2.62 14.67
CA PRO A 75 5.14 -2.48 13.32
C PRO A 75 3.78 -3.17 13.16
N LEU A 76 2.89 -2.52 12.41
CA LEU A 76 1.59 -3.06 12.03
C LEU A 76 1.77 -4.39 11.30
N ARG A 77 0.95 -5.37 11.64
CA ARG A 77 0.96 -6.71 11.02
C ARG A 77 0.09 -6.76 9.79
N THR A 78 -1.00 -5.98 9.76
CA THR A 78 -1.94 -5.92 8.65
C THR A 78 -2.34 -4.49 8.34
N PRO A 79 -2.73 -4.18 7.10
CA PRO A 79 -3.27 -2.85 6.76
C PRO A 79 -4.45 -2.39 7.62
N TRP A 80 -5.26 -3.32 8.15
CA TRP A 80 -6.45 -2.99 8.94
C TRP A 80 -6.16 -2.69 10.41
N GLU A 81 -4.96 -3.01 10.89
CA GLU A 81 -4.57 -2.76 12.29
C GLU A 81 -4.59 -1.27 12.64
N VAL A 82 -4.50 -0.40 11.63
CA VAL A 82 -4.68 1.05 11.81
C VAL A 82 -6.00 1.45 12.47
N ARG A 83 -7.04 0.61 12.37
CA ARG A 83 -8.33 0.86 13.04
C ARG A 83 -8.25 0.79 14.57
N ARG A 84 -7.14 0.29 15.13
CA ARG A 84 -6.85 0.30 16.57
C ARG A 84 -6.16 1.57 17.03
N ILE A 85 -5.69 2.39 16.10
CA ILE A 85 -4.98 3.63 16.41
C ILE A 85 -6.01 4.69 16.81
N LEU A 86 -5.70 5.45 17.85
CA LEU A 86 -6.60 6.48 18.35
C LEU A 86 -7.02 7.45 17.23
N ASP A 87 -8.33 7.69 17.12
CA ASP A 87 -9.01 8.52 16.11
C ASP A 87 -8.99 8.02 14.66
N TRP A 88 -8.29 6.93 14.35
CA TRP A 88 -8.29 6.37 12.99
C TRP A 88 -9.62 5.69 12.62
N ASP A 89 -10.40 5.27 13.61
CA ASP A 89 -11.77 4.77 13.43
C ASP A 89 -12.74 5.83 12.87
N LYS A 90 -12.39 7.12 13.00
CA LYS A 90 -13.19 8.25 12.49
C LYS A 90 -12.99 8.49 10.99
N VAL A 91 -11.99 7.87 10.37
CA VAL A 91 -11.74 8.01 8.92
C VAL A 91 -12.70 7.08 8.17
N GLU A 92 -13.73 7.66 7.55
CA GLU A 92 -14.79 6.90 6.84
C GLU A 92 -14.22 5.91 5.81
N GLY A 93 -13.17 6.30 5.08
CA GLY A 93 -12.50 5.45 4.12
C GLY A 93 -11.88 4.16 4.69
N LEU A 94 -11.58 4.15 6.00
CA LEU A 94 -11.01 3.00 6.71
C LEU A 94 -12.07 2.10 7.32
N THR A 95 -13.23 2.65 7.70
CA THR A 95 -14.32 1.87 8.32
C THR A 95 -15.04 0.98 7.31
N ARG A 96 -14.99 1.36 6.03
CA ARG A 96 -15.52 0.55 4.93
C ARG A 96 -14.75 -0.74 4.72
N GLU A 97 -15.44 -1.87 4.74
CA GLU A 97 -14.86 -3.18 4.43
C GLU A 97 -14.55 -3.36 2.93
N ASP A 98 -15.29 -2.67 2.06
CA ASP A 98 -15.08 -2.61 0.61
C ASP A 98 -14.16 -1.44 0.17
N GLY A 99 -13.47 -0.82 1.12
CA GLY A 99 -12.63 0.35 0.88
C GLY A 99 -11.32 0.02 0.15
N ALA A 100 -10.79 1.01 -0.58
CA ALA A 100 -9.54 0.90 -1.32
C ALA A 100 -8.27 0.87 -0.44
N TRP A 101 -8.38 1.08 0.88
CA TRP A 101 -7.24 1.19 1.80
C TRP A 101 -6.24 0.06 1.61
N SER A 102 -6.69 -1.18 1.76
CA SER A 102 -5.85 -2.37 1.63
C SER A 102 -5.33 -2.61 0.21
N LEU A 103 -5.88 -1.97 -0.82
CA LEU A 103 -5.36 -2.01 -2.20
C LEU A 103 -4.20 -1.02 -2.41
N LEU A 104 -4.11 0.02 -1.57
CA LEU A 104 -3.15 1.11 -1.69
C LEU A 104 -2.02 1.04 -0.66
N THR A 105 -2.19 0.23 0.39
CA THR A 105 -1.24 0.15 1.51
C THR A 105 -0.62 -1.23 1.70
N SER A 106 0.60 -1.27 2.24
CA SER A 106 1.27 -2.48 2.71
C SER A 106 1.87 -2.29 4.10
N THR A 107 2.18 -3.40 4.77
CA THR A 107 2.88 -3.44 6.07
C THR A 107 4.22 -4.17 5.99
N ALA A 108 4.67 -4.49 4.76
CA ALA A 108 5.87 -5.29 4.54
C ALA A 108 7.11 -4.65 5.20
N PRO A 109 8.05 -5.42 5.76
CA PRO A 109 9.30 -4.90 6.30
C PRO A 109 10.31 -4.57 5.19
N VAL A 110 9.85 -3.97 4.09
CA VAL A 110 10.63 -3.64 2.91
C VAL A 110 10.42 -2.16 2.56
N GLY A 111 11.52 -1.44 2.51
CA GLY A 111 11.55 -0.05 2.05
C GLY A 111 11.65 0.09 0.53
N GLY A 112 11.60 1.35 0.12
CA GLY A 112 11.61 1.77 -1.29
C GLY A 112 10.26 1.60 -1.98
N PHE A 113 10.20 2.09 -3.20
CA PHE A 113 9.00 2.23 -4.00
C PHE A 113 9.24 1.71 -5.42
N ASN A 114 8.33 0.86 -5.90
CA ASN A 114 8.43 0.22 -7.20
C ASN A 114 7.36 0.78 -8.16
N VAL A 115 7.76 1.72 -9.01
CA VAL A 115 6.87 2.32 -10.03
C VAL A 115 6.35 1.32 -11.06
N ASN A 116 7.03 0.19 -11.26
CA ASN A 116 6.59 -0.83 -12.23
C ASN A 116 5.34 -1.58 -11.74
N THR A 117 5.07 -1.58 -10.44
CA THR A 117 3.97 -2.32 -9.82
C THR A 117 3.00 -1.43 -9.05
N ALA A 118 3.28 -0.13 -8.94
CA ALA A 118 2.42 0.82 -8.25
C ALA A 118 1.07 1.01 -8.95
N PRO A 119 -0.07 1.00 -8.23
CA PRO A 119 -1.37 1.35 -8.78
C PRO A 119 -1.40 2.78 -9.32
N ARG A 120 -2.31 3.06 -10.28
CA ARG A 120 -2.50 4.39 -10.87
C ARG A 120 -2.74 5.47 -9.81
N ALA A 121 -3.56 5.15 -8.82
CA ALA A 121 -3.87 6.04 -7.69
C ALA A 121 -2.61 6.42 -6.90
N ILE A 122 -1.70 5.46 -6.63
CA ILE A 122 -0.44 5.73 -5.92
C ILE A 122 0.51 6.56 -6.76
N LEU A 123 0.64 6.26 -8.06
CA LEU A 123 1.47 7.07 -8.96
C LEU A 123 1.01 8.53 -8.98
N SER A 124 -0.30 8.76 -8.94
CA SER A 124 -0.90 10.10 -8.94
C SER A 124 -0.61 10.90 -7.66
N LEU A 125 -0.18 10.26 -6.58
CA LEU A 125 0.25 10.93 -5.34
C LEU A 125 1.70 11.40 -5.37
N MET A 126 2.50 10.93 -6.34
CA MET A 126 3.90 11.34 -6.41
C MET A 126 4.02 12.85 -6.62
N PRO A 127 4.95 13.52 -5.94
CA PRO A 127 5.20 14.94 -6.14
C PRO A 127 5.48 15.28 -7.62
N LEU A 128 4.89 16.38 -8.09
CA LEU A 128 5.02 16.89 -9.47
C LEU A 128 4.43 15.97 -10.56
N MET A 129 3.65 14.95 -10.17
CA MET A 129 2.98 14.08 -11.13
C MET A 129 1.81 14.78 -11.82
N THR A 130 1.67 14.54 -13.13
CA THR A 130 0.49 14.96 -13.92
C THR A 130 -0.27 13.73 -14.45
N PRO A 131 -1.57 13.85 -14.78
CA PRO A 131 -2.32 12.74 -15.38
C PRO A 131 -1.65 12.16 -16.62
N GLU A 132 -1.09 13.02 -17.48
CA GLU A 132 -0.39 12.61 -18.71
C GLU A 132 0.91 11.86 -18.40
N ALA A 133 1.63 12.26 -17.34
CA ALA A 133 2.82 11.54 -16.90
C ALA A 133 2.46 10.14 -16.36
N VAL A 134 1.34 10.02 -15.61
CA VAL A 134 0.82 8.72 -15.17
C VAL A 134 0.48 7.83 -16.37
N ASP A 135 -0.20 8.37 -17.39
CA ASP A 135 -0.52 7.62 -18.61
C ASP A 135 0.73 7.09 -19.30
N LYS A 136 1.75 7.94 -19.46
CA LYS A 136 3.05 7.53 -20.01
C LYS A 136 3.71 6.41 -19.18
N ILE A 137 3.65 6.48 -17.84
CA ILE A 137 4.21 5.43 -16.97
C ILE A 137 3.47 4.10 -17.20
N ILE A 138 2.13 4.13 -17.23
CA ILE A 138 1.30 2.95 -17.42
C ILE A 138 1.54 2.33 -18.81
N GLU A 139 1.62 3.14 -19.85
CA GLU A 139 1.92 2.69 -21.21
C GLU A 139 3.33 2.10 -21.30
N TRP A 140 4.34 2.82 -20.81
CA TRP A 140 5.74 2.39 -20.82
C TRP A 140 5.93 1.01 -20.18
N ARG A 141 5.38 0.81 -18.98
CA ARG A 141 5.59 -0.43 -18.21
C ARG A 141 4.85 -1.65 -18.76
N ARG A 142 3.92 -1.47 -19.71
CA ARG A 142 3.29 -2.59 -20.44
C ARG A 142 4.26 -3.23 -21.42
N GLU A 143 5.18 -2.45 -21.98
CA GLU A 143 6.17 -2.94 -22.94
C GLU A 143 7.48 -3.34 -22.24
N GLN A 144 7.92 -2.53 -21.27
CA GLN A 144 9.22 -2.73 -20.61
C GLN A 144 9.28 -2.08 -19.22
N PRO A 145 9.98 -2.69 -18.25
CA PRO A 145 10.11 -2.11 -16.92
C PRO A 145 11.02 -0.88 -16.92
N PHE A 146 10.71 0.09 -16.06
CA PHE A 146 11.68 1.11 -15.63
C PHE A 146 12.85 0.42 -14.93
N ARG A 147 14.07 0.87 -15.22
CA ARG A 147 15.29 0.32 -14.59
C ARG A 147 16.02 1.33 -13.70
N SER A 148 15.68 2.61 -13.80
CA SER A 148 16.32 3.66 -13.01
C SER A 148 15.41 4.89 -12.86
N GLY A 149 15.65 5.67 -11.80
CA GLY A 149 14.98 6.95 -11.59
C GLY A 149 15.32 7.99 -12.68
N TYR A 150 16.48 7.87 -13.33
CA TYR A 150 16.85 8.72 -14.46
C TYR A 150 15.93 8.52 -15.67
N GLN A 151 15.69 7.26 -16.04
CA GLN A 151 14.75 6.93 -17.12
C GLN A 151 13.33 7.40 -16.81
N PHE A 152 12.91 7.19 -15.56
CA PHE A 152 11.62 7.67 -15.08
C PHE A 152 11.50 9.20 -15.17
N GLY A 153 12.53 9.94 -14.74
CA GLY A 153 12.55 11.39 -14.81
C GLY A 153 12.51 11.94 -16.24
N ILE A 154 13.21 11.32 -17.20
CA ILE A 154 13.12 11.70 -18.62
C ILE A 154 11.70 11.55 -19.16
N LEU A 155 11.03 10.43 -18.85
CA LEU A 155 9.70 10.16 -19.39
C LEU A 155 8.64 11.10 -18.80
N THR A 156 8.74 11.36 -17.50
CA THR A 156 7.72 12.08 -16.72
C THR A 156 7.97 13.59 -16.68
N GLY A 157 9.21 14.03 -16.89
CA GLY A 157 9.64 15.41 -16.63
C GLY A 157 9.93 15.71 -15.16
N ILE A 158 9.79 14.73 -14.26
CA ILE A 158 10.08 14.88 -12.83
C ILE A 158 11.61 14.91 -12.63
N PRO A 159 12.16 15.91 -11.93
CA PRO A 159 13.60 15.98 -11.70
C PRO A 159 14.11 14.79 -10.88
N VAL A 160 15.30 14.27 -11.24
CA VAL A 160 15.89 13.09 -10.58
C VAL A 160 16.10 13.26 -9.07
N SER A 161 16.25 14.50 -8.59
CA SER A 161 16.33 14.81 -7.16
C SER A 161 15.06 14.43 -6.37
N TYR A 162 13.91 14.35 -7.02
CA TYR A 162 12.64 13.92 -6.43
C TYR A 162 12.42 12.40 -6.53
N VAL A 163 13.33 11.66 -7.18
CA VAL A 163 13.30 10.20 -7.28
C VAL A 163 14.64 9.60 -6.85
N PRO A 164 15.04 9.80 -5.57
CA PRO A 164 16.36 9.39 -5.12
C PRO A 164 16.53 7.86 -5.25
N PRO A 165 17.70 7.37 -5.68
CA PRO A 165 17.93 5.93 -5.89
C PRO A 165 17.73 5.05 -4.66
N THR A 166 17.80 5.63 -3.46
CA THR A 166 17.58 4.94 -2.18
C THR A 166 16.10 4.59 -1.95
N THR A 167 15.18 5.37 -2.52
CA THR A 167 13.73 5.11 -2.41
C THR A 167 13.16 4.62 -3.73
N PHE A 168 13.73 4.97 -4.88
CA PHE A 168 13.32 4.47 -6.19
C PHE A 168 13.92 3.09 -6.46
N LEU A 169 13.17 2.03 -6.16
CA LEU A 169 13.58 0.63 -6.31
C LEU A 169 12.63 -0.08 -7.29
N PRO A 170 12.91 -0.04 -8.61
CA PRO A 170 11.97 -0.43 -9.65
C PRO A 170 11.93 -1.95 -9.89
N PHE A 171 12.08 -2.74 -8.83
CA PHE A 171 12.03 -4.19 -8.85
C PHE A 171 11.21 -4.72 -7.66
N PRO A 172 10.57 -5.90 -7.79
CA PRO A 172 9.69 -6.42 -6.76
C PRO A 172 10.36 -6.66 -5.41
N GLY A 173 9.58 -6.50 -4.34
CA GLY A 173 10.00 -6.80 -2.97
C GLY A 173 9.96 -8.28 -2.61
N GLU A 174 10.19 -8.55 -1.33
CA GLU A 174 10.00 -9.87 -0.74
C GLU A 174 8.52 -10.16 -0.48
N GLY A 175 7.65 -9.15 -0.47
CA GLY A 175 6.23 -9.25 -0.19
C GLY A 175 5.34 -9.19 -1.44
N LEU A 176 4.32 -10.05 -1.48
CA LEU A 176 3.35 -10.15 -2.55
C LEU A 176 1.94 -10.33 -1.96
N ILE A 177 0.94 -9.65 -2.51
CA ILE A 177 -0.47 -9.87 -2.18
C ILE A 177 -1.12 -10.62 -3.33
N LEU A 178 -1.69 -11.77 -3.02
CA LEU A 178 -2.54 -12.56 -3.90
C LEU A 178 -3.99 -12.15 -3.66
N THR A 179 -4.72 -11.82 -4.72
CA THR A 179 -6.18 -11.60 -4.63
C THR A 179 -6.89 -12.61 -5.50
N LEU A 180 -7.71 -13.45 -4.86
CA LEU A 180 -8.49 -14.52 -5.48
C LEU A 180 -9.95 -14.11 -5.52
N SER A 181 -10.55 -14.15 -6.71
CA SER A 181 -11.97 -13.84 -6.91
C SER A 181 -12.62 -14.81 -7.88
N THR A 182 -13.93 -15.01 -7.76
CA THR A 182 -14.73 -15.85 -8.68
C THR A 182 -15.88 -15.04 -9.23
N LYS A 183 -16.23 -15.27 -10.50
CA LYS A 183 -17.33 -14.59 -11.17
C LYS A 183 -18.59 -14.63 -10.32
N ASN A 184 -19.25 -13.49 -10.17
CA ASN A 184 -20.47 -13.30 -9.37
C ASN A 184 -20.34 -13.52 -7.84
N SER A 185 -19.15 -13.75 -7.29
CA SER A 185 -18.95 -13.73 -5.83
C SER A 185 -18.88 -12.29 -5.32
N PRO A 186 -19.63 -11.91 -4.28
CA PRO A 186 -19.49 -10.59 -3.64
C PRO A 186 -18.21 -10.48 -2.81
N LEU A 187 -17.54 -11.61 -2.55
CA LEU A 187 -16.32 -11.69 -1.74
C LEU A 187 -15.09 -11.98 -2.58
N GLU A 188 -13.95 -11.53 -2.10
CA GLU A 188 -12.61 -11.91 -2.56
C GLU A 188 -11.71 -12.29 -1.39
N ARG A 189 -10.79 -13.23 -1.65
CA ARG A 189 -9.80 -13.66 -0.67
C ARG A 189 -8.47 -12.99 -0.95
N ARG A 190 -7.87 -12.36 0.06
CA ARG A 190 -6.57 -11.68 -0.03
C ARG A 190 -5.57 -12.36 0.88
N ILE A 191 -4.45 -12.78 0.29
CA ILE A 191 -3.38 -13.49 0.98
C ILE A 191 -2.09 -12.70 0.80
N ALA A 192 -1.54 -12.18 1.89
CA ALA A 192 -0.22 -11.58 1.89
C ALA A 192 0.83 -12.66 2.15
N VAL A 193 1.79 -12.77 1.23
CA VAL A 193 2.90 -13.72 1.31
C VAL A 193 4.20 -12.94 1.32
N ARG A 194 5.06 -13.23 2.30
CA ARG A 194 6.43 -12.71 2.33
C ARG A 194 7.42 -13.84 2.14
N LYS A 195 8.33 -13.67 1.19
CA LYS A 195 9.47 -14.56 0.96
C LYS A 195 10.42 -14.48 2.14
N THR A 196 10.95 -15.62 2.55
CA THR A 196 11.92 -15.75 3.63
C THR A 196 13.06 -16.66 3.15
N PRO A 197 13.81 -16.26 2.11
CA PRO A 197 14.80 -17.13 1.47
C PRO A 197 15.96 -17.51 2.39
N GLN A 198 16.19 -16.72 3.45
CA GLN A 198 17.19 -17.01 4.48
C GLN A 198 16.66 -17.91 5.61
N SER A 199 15.35 -18.21 5.64
CA SER A 199 14.79 -19.11 6.63
C SER A 199 15.11 -20.56 6.26
N PRO A 200 15.61 -21.37 7.22
CA PRO A 200 15.94 -22.77 6.96
C PRO A 200 14.70 -23.65 6.73
N ASP A 201 13.55 -23.28 7.30
CA ASP A 201 12.39 -24.18 7.41
C ASP A 201 11.24 -23.81 6.47
N ARG A 202 11.12 -22.54 6.09
CA ARG A 202 10.00 -22.04 5.29
C ARG A 202 10.47 -21.01 4.26
N PRO A 203 10.35 -21.28 2.95
CA PRO A 203 10.76 -20.32 1.91
C PRO A 203 9.87 -19.06 1.84
N TRP A 204 8.71 -19.10 2.50
CA TRP A 204 7.82 -17.96 2.67
C TRP A 204 6.95 -18.12 3.92
N ILE A 205 6.34 -17.01 4.34
CA ILE A 205 5.30 -16.97 5.36
C ILE A 205 4.03 -16.31 4.80
N ILE A 206 2.88 -16.66 5.37
CA ILE A 206 1.62 -15.94 5.14
C ILE A 206 1.49 -14.91 6.26
N GLU A 207 1.49 -13.63 5.91
CA GLU A 207 1.36 -12.54 6.89
C GLU A 207 -0.10 -12.35 7.31
N TYR A 208 -1.03 -12.46 6.35
CA TYR A 208 -2.46 -12.52 6.61
C TYR A 208 -3.19 -13.25 5.47
N ASP A 209 -4.36 -13.77 5.80
CA ASP A 209 -5.28 -14.44 4.89
C ASP A 209 -6.71 -14.09 5.30
N VAL A 210 -7.37 -13.28 4.49
CA VAL A 210 -8.67 -12.69 4.82
C VAL A 210 -9.63 -12.80 3.64
N GLU A 211 -10.91 -12.97 3.95
CA GLU A 211 -12.01 -12.88 2.99
C GLU A 211 -12.79 -11.60 3.27
N LEU A 212 -12.98 -10.79 2.23
CA LEU A 212 -13.55 -9.44 2.34
C LEU A 212 -14.52 -9.18 1.19
N PRO A 213 -15.45 -8.23 1.35
CA PRO A 213 -16.20 -7.70 0.22
C PRO A 213 -15.25 -7.25 -0.90
N ARG A 214 -15.64 -7.48 -2.16
CA ARG A 214 -14.89 -6.96 -3.30
C ARG A 214 -14.74 -5.44 -3.15
N ALA A 215 -13.50 -4.97 -3.04
CA ALA A 215 -13.25 -3.55 -2.92
C ALA A 215 -13.74 -2.80 -4.17
N ALA A 216 -14.28 -1.60 -3.98
CA ALA A 216 -14.61 -0.72 -5.09
C ALA A 216 -13.33 -0.43 -5.89
N ARG A 217 -13.35 -0.67 -7.21
CA ARG A 217 -12.21 -0.47 -8.09
C ARG A 217 -12.47 0.71 -9.02
N ASP A 218 -11.40 1.36 -9.43
CA ASP A 218 -11.44 2.35 -10.51
C ASP A 218 -11.93 1.66 -11.80
N ASP A 219 -12.93 2.24 -12.48
CA ASP A 219 -13.52 1.73 -13.72
C ASP A 219 -12.49 1.62 -14.87
N THR A 220 -11.30 2.19 -14.70
CA THR A 220 -10.17 2.08 -15.65
C THR A 220 -9.37 0.78 -15.52
N GLU A 221 -9.51 0.04 -14.41
CA GLU A 221 -8.98 -1.31 -14.32
C GLU A 221 -9.95 -2.31 -14.97
N PRO A 222 -9.47 -3.23 -15.83
CA PRO A 222 -10.33 -4.24 -16.41
C PRO A 222 -11.02 -5.01 -15.28
N ASN A 223 -12.35 -5.09 -15.37
CA ASN A 223 -13.16 -5.85 -14.42
C ASN A 223 -12.56 -7.27 -14.31
N PRO A 224 -12.33 -7.79 -13.09
CA PRO A 224 -11.92 -9.19 -12.89
C PRO A 224 -12.61 -10.18 -13.81
N ASP A 225 -13.90 -10.00 -13.97
CA ASP A 225 -14.75 -10.95 -14.66
C ASP A 225 -14.58 -10.87 -16.20
N ASP A 226 -13.86 -9.86 -16.70
CA ASP A 226 -13.58 -9.60 -18.12
C ASP A 226 -12.12 -9.93 -18.53
N LEU A 227 -11.27 -10.34 -17.58
CA LEU A 227 -9.91 -10.76 -17.89
C LEU A 227 -9.91 -12.16 -18.55
N PRO A 228 -9.43 -12.30 -19.80
CA PRO A 228 -9.43 -13.60 -20.46
C PRO A 228 -8.48 -14.55 -19.74
N ILE A 229 -8.99 -15.73 -19.38
CA ILE A 229 -8.23 -16.82 -18.73
C ILE A 229 -6.96 -17.19 -19.53
N SER A 230 -6.95 -16.94 -20.83
CA SER A 230 -5.83 -17.22 -21.74
C SER A 230 -4.60 -16.33 -21.58
N GLN A 231 -4.63 -15.29 -20.74
CA GLN A 231 -3.44 -14.48 -20.43
C GLN A 231 -2.78 -14.85 -19.08
N LEU A 232 -3.33 -15.82 -18.33
CA LEU A 232 -2.79 -16.27 -17.03
C LEU A 232 -1.80 -17.43 -17.12
N PHE A 233 -1.68 -18.04 -18.29
CA PHE A 233 -0.59 -18.96 -18.61
C PHE A 233 -0.02 -18.50 -19.94
N SER A 234 1.19 -17.95 -19.96
CA SER A 234 1.96 -17.98 -21.19
C SER A 234 2.13 -19.46 -21.53
N SER A 235 1.34 -19.95 -22.48
CA SER A 235 1.65 -21.17 -23.20
C SER A 235 3.00 -20.94 -23.87
N ILE A 236 4.07 -21.40 -23.23
CA ILE A 236 5.27 -21.78 -23.95
C ILE A 236 5.41 -23.29 -23.70
N PRO A 237 5.57 -24.09 -24.77
CA PRO A 237 5.74 -25.54 -24.68
C PRO A 237 6.99 -25.96 -23.91
#